data_AF-A0A9W6ZK15-F1
#
_entry.id   AF-A0A9W6ZK15-F1
#
_cell.length_a   1.000
_cell.length_b   1.000
_cell.length_c   1.000
_cell.angle_alpha   90.00
_cell.angle_beta   90.00
_cell.angle_gamma   90.00
#
_symmetry.space_group_name_H-M   'P 1'
#
loop_
_entity.id
_entity.type
_entity.pdbx_description
1 polymer ?
#
loop_
_entity_poly.entity_id
_entity_poly.type
_entity_poly.pdbx_seq_one_letter_code
_entity_poly.pdbx_strand_id
1 'polypeptide(L)'
;MLLGNVFYYLLEFFVLSPSDWGHSGWWGACIAVFGFMMLLGVMPNDVKIIRFLSLVAALSLIQVGFIALGLGLFGLLTKPYPDGAEKNVCETRDSGCVMFVTKFGVLASVYALGGGMCATLLKRKPNAKGFAEDQFVTPARTVLEKLWLYARVSIGLAGAAIVISSAAMVNNMSALDSYYSEEQFESDVFMGCMWMMTSVLYRSAVRRQLHAFLGSINTSGETKSAASIAALIGGLDPATSLARAQSRFRTISFKHLRREDLLANSQRDEENQENELYSMTEKTMLGGCDGFISHSWSDDGGLKYEALKKWASDFEEKRGRAPQIWLDKACIDQTNIDDNLQVLPIFLAGCEKLIIVAGTTYKSRLWCIMEVFTFLKMGGSPERVVVIPVGLGKDEAKASFDQIDVCLCKCYNENDKQKLFAIIEQGFGTFLEFNLIVRSVFSQRLVSVKR
;
A
#
# COMPACT_ATOMS: atom_id res chain seq x y z
N MET A 1 11.80 16.04 -1.65
CA MET A 1 12.61 16.97 -2.46
C MET A 1 12.55 16.67 -3.95
N LEU A 2 12.94 15.47 -4.42
CA LEU A 2 12.97 15.15 -5.87
C LEU A 2 11.61 15.37 -6.57
N LEU A 3 10.52 14.87 -5.99
CA LEU A 3 9.16 15.07 -6.50
C LEU A 3 8.72 16.54 -6.53
N GLY A 4 9.17 17.34 -5.57
CA GLY A 4 8.87 18.78 -5.51
C GLY A 4 9.54 19.55 -6.65
N ASN A 5 10.78 19.20 -6.99
CA ASN A 5 11.50 19.81 -8.10
C ASN A 5 10.87 19.40 -9.45
N VAL A 6 10.51 18.12 -9.62
CA VAL A 6 9.80 17.69 -10.84
C VAL A 6 8.47 18.42 -11.00
N PHE A 7 7.71 18.57 -9.91
CA PHE A 7 6.44 19.30 -9.93
C PHE A 7 6.65 20.79 -10.22
N TYR A 8 7.68 21.42 -9.65
CA TYR A 8 8.06 22.81 -9.92
C TYR A 8 8.44 23.01 -11.40
N TYR A 9 9.28 22.16 -11.98
CA TYR A 9 9.66 22.28 -13.39
C TYR A 9 8.49 22.02 -14.35
N LEU A 10 7.58 21.10 -14.01
CA LEU A 10 6.33 20.93 -14.78
C LEU A 10 5.47 22.20 -14.70
N LEU A 11 5.35 22.83 -13.54
CA LEU A 11 4.59 24.06 -13.35
C LEU A 11 5.24 25.27 -14.04
N GLU A 12 6.56 25.43 -13.94
CA GLU A 12 7.33 26.44 -14.67
C GLU A 12 7.15 26.28 -16.18
N PHE A 13 7.19 25.05 -16.69
CA PHE A 13 6.96 24.76 -18.11
C PHE A 13 5.57 25.21 -18.59
N PHE A 14 4.54 25.07 -17.74
CA PHE A 14 3.18 25.55 -18.03
C PHE A 14 3.02 27.07 -17.88
N VAL A 15 3.71 27.69 -16.92
CA VAL A 15 3.57 29.12 -16.59
C VAL A 15 4.41 30.03 -17.48
N LEU A 16 5.59 29.57 -17.91
CA LEU A 16 6.56 30.38 -18.67
C LEU A 16 6.45 30.24 -20.19
N SER A 17 5.51 29.43 -20.70
CA SER A 17 5.42 29.19 -22.14
C SER A 17 4.58 30.24 -22.90
N PRO A 18 5.05 30.77 -24.05
CA PRO A 18 4.38 31.85 -24.79
C PRO A 18 3.02 31.46 -25.39
N SER A 19 2.18 32.44 -25.73
CA SER A 19 0.84 32.30 -26.32
C SER A 19 0.76 31.64 -27.70
N ASP A 20 1.89 31.38 -28.36
CA ASP A 20 1.95 31.01 -29.79
C ASP A 20 2.08 29.48 -30.00
N TRP A 21 1.44 28.70 -29.12
CA TRP A 21 1.50 27.25 -29.14
C TRP A 21 0.65 26.71 -30.29
N GLY A 22 1.28 26.54 -31.46
CA GLY A 22 0.81 25.63 -32.50
C GLY A 22 0.78 24.16 -32.00
N HIS A 23 0.74 23.20 -32.92
CA HIS A 23 0.66 21.76 -32.58
C HIS A 23 1.69 21.32 -31.53
N SER A 24 2.91 21.89 -31.52
CA SER A 24 3.99 21.61 -30.57
C SER A 24 3.63 21.81 -29.10
N GLY A 25 2.66 22.67 -28.81
CA GLY A 25 2.27 22.94 -27.44
C GLY A 25 1.44 21.84 -26.79
N TRP A 26 0.58 21.22 -27.57
CA TRP A 26 -0.21 20.08 -27.11
C TRP A 26 0.68 18.90 -26.70
N TRP A 27 1.80 18.69 -27.40
CA TRP A 27 2.79 17.68 -27.06
C TRP A 27 3.41 17.89 -25.67
N GLY A 28 3.78 19.14 -25.34
CA GLY A 28 4.31 19.48 -24.02
C GLY A 28 3.32 19.17 -22.89
N ALA A 29 2.05 19.55 -23.08
CA ALA A 29 0.99 19.28 -22.11
C ALA A 29 0.72 17.77 -21.96
N CYS A 30 0.68 17.02 -23.07
CA CYS A 30 0.50 15.57 -23.04
C CYS A 30 1.66 14.85 -22.34
N ILE A 31 2.91 15.25 -22.60
CA ILE A 31 4.10 14.70 -21.94
C ILE A 31 4.08 15.03 -20.45
N ALA A 32 3.69 16.24 -20.07
CA ALA A 32 3.58 16.64 -18.67
C ALA A 32 2.50 15.86 -17.92
N VAL A 33 1.30 15.72 -18.51
CA VAL A 33 0.22 14.89 -17.95
C VAL A 33 0.66 13.42 -17.87
N PHE A 34 1.29 12.89 -18.91
CA PHE A 34 1.80 11.51 -18.92
C PHE A 34 2.87 11.28 -17.86
N GLY A 35 3.83 12.20 -17.73
CA GLY A 35 4.87 12.18 -16.70
C GLY A 35 4.27 12.26 -15.30
N PHE A 36 3.27 13.13 -15.09
CA PHE A 36 2.55 13.21 -13.83
C PHE A 36 1.77 11.93 -13.52
N MET A 37 1.09 11.35 -14.51
CA MET A 37 0.33 10.10 -14.39
C MET A 37 1.25 8.91 -14.09
N MET A 38 2.44 8.88 -14.69
CA MET A 38 3.52 7.94 -14.34
C MET A 38 4.00 8.12 -12.90
N LEU A 39 4.24 9.36 -12.47
CA LEU A 39 4.63 9.67 -11.09
C LEU A 39 3.57 9.25 -10.09
N LEU A 40 2.29 9.48 -10.39
CA LEU A 40 1.16 8.99 -9.61
C LEU A 40 1.19 7.46 -9.46
N GLY A 41 1.58 6.74 -10.50
CA GLY A 41 1.80 5.30 -10.45
C GLY A 41 2.98 4.86 -9.57
N VAL A 42 3.88 5.79 -9.18
CA VAL A 42 5.11 5.53 -8.41
C VAL A 42 5.04 6.11 -6.99
N MET A 43 4.03 6.92 -6.68
CA MET A 43 3.94 7.63 -5.40
C MET A 43 3.65 6.71 -4.20
N PRO A 44 4.11 7.08 -2.99
CA PRO A 44 4.01 6.24 -1.79
C PRO A 44 2.56 6.03 -1.35
N ASN A 45 2.33 4.90 -0.66
CA ASN A 45 1.04 4.46 -0.09
C ASN A 45 0.51 5.37 1.06
N ASP A 46 0.97 6.62 1.16
CA ASP A 46 0.50 7.53 2.19
C ASP A 46 -0.97 7.88 1.94
N VAL A 47 -1.81 7.53 2.91
CA VAL A 47 -3.26 7.69 2.81
C VAL A 47 -3.67 9.16 2.64
N LYS A 48 -2.96 10.11 3.26
CA LYS A 48 -3.25 11.54 3.12
C LYS A 48 -2.88 12.05 1.74
N ILE A 49 -1.71 11.65 1.23
CA ILE A 49 -1.26 12.02 -0.13
C ILE A 49 -2.21 11.41 -1.17
N ILE A 50 -2.55 10.12 -1.02
CA ILE A 50 -3.52 9.46 -1.89
C ILE A 50 -4.85 10.20 -1.87
N ARG A 51 -5.38 10.56 -0.69
CA ARG A 51 -6.65 11.29 -0.56
C ARG A 51 -6.57 12.66 -1.23
N PHE A 52 -5.50 13.40 -0.99
CA PHE A 52 -5.28 14.71 -1.61
C PHE A 52 -5.21 14.59 -3.13
N LEU A 53 -4.42 13.65 -3.65
CA LEU A 53 -4.27 13.44 -5.09
C LEU A 53 -5.56 12.89 -5.73
N SER A 54 -6.33 12.08 -5.01
CA SER A 54 -7.64 11.60 -5.48
C SER A 54 -8.63 12.76 -5.60
N LEU A 55 -8.59 13.70 -4.64
CA LEU A 55 -9.40 14.91 -4.68
C LEU A 55 -8.96 15.84 -5.81
N VAL A 56 -7.65 16.10 -5.93
CA VAL A 56 -7.09 16.92 -7.01
C VAL A 56 -7.41 16.30 -8.37
N ALA A 57 -7.22 14.98 -8.54
CA ALA A 57 -7.59 14.29 -9.75
C ALA A 57 -9.09 14.46 -10.02
N ALA A 58 -9.97 14.16 -9.06
CA ALA A 58 -11.42 14.32 -9.24
C ALA A 58 -11.80 15.75 -9.66
N LEU A 59 -11.23 16.77 -9.01
CA LEU A 59 -11.46 18.18 -9.36
C LEU A 59 -10.93 18.53 -10.75
N SER A 60 -9.74 18.05 -11.12
CA SER A 60 -9.18 18.25 -12.47
C SER A 60 -10.02 17.58 -13.54
N LEU A 61 -10.52 16.36 -13.30
CA LEU A 61 -11.41 15.66 -14.26
C LEU A 61 -12.71 16.45 -14.43
N ILE A 62 -13.28 16.96 -13.33
CA ILE A 62 -14.48 17.81 -13.37
C ILE A 62 -14.22 19.10 -14.17
N GLN A 63 -13.10 19.78 -13.89
CA GLN A 63 -12.72 21.02 -14.57
C GLN A 63 -12.51 20.80 -16.07
N VAL A 64 -11.79 19.74 -16.48
CA VAL A 64 -11.59 19.38 -17.88
C VAL A 64 -12.93 19.08 -18.56
N GLY A 65 -13.84 18.36 -17.87
CA GLY A 65 -15.19 18.11 -18.37
C GLY A 65 -16.00 19.39 -18.61
N PHE A 66 -15.93 20.35 -17.68
CA PHE A 66 -16.61 21.65 -17.84
C PHE A 66 -15.99 22.52 -18.93
N ILE A 67 -14.66 22.52 -19.07
CA ILE A 67 -13.98 23.25 -20.16
C ILE A 67 -14.35 22.63 -21.51
N ALA A 68 -14.31 21.31 -21.62
CA ALA A 68 -14.73 20.57 -22.81
C ALA A 68 -16.19 20.91 -23.21
N LEU A 69 -17.10 20.88 -22.23
CA LEU A 69 -18.50 21.24 -22.44
C LEU A 69 -18.66 22.71 -22.85
N GLY A 70 -17.97 23.62 -22.16
CA GLY A 70 -18.01 25.05 -22.41
C GLY A 70 -17.49 25.41 -23.80
N LEU A 71 -16.39 24.80 -24.24
CA LEU A 71 -15.86 24.97 -25.59
C LEU A 71 -16.81 24.39 -26.65
N GLY A 72 -17.45 23.25 -26.36
CA GLY A 72 -18.47 22.67 -27.24
C GLY A 72 -19.68 23.59 -27.41
N LEU A 73 -20.20 24.13 -26.30
CA LEU A 73 -21.31 25.08 -26.31
C LEU A 73 -20.93 26.41 -26.95
N PHE A 74 -19.74 26.94 -26.66
CA PHE A 74 -19.24 28.17 -27.28
C PHE A 74 -19.13 28.01 -28.80
N GLY A 75 -18.55 26.92 -29.29
CA GLY A 75 -18.50 26.62 -30.72
C GLY A 75 -19.89 26.50 -31.38
N LEU A 76 -20.90 26.03 -30.64
CA LEU A 76 -22.29 26.02 -31.10
C LEU A 76 -22.93 27.42 -31.09
N LEU A 77 -22.58 28.28 -30.13
CA LEU A 77 -23.22 29.58 -29.89
C LEU A 77 -22.57 30.76 -30.63
N THR A 78 -21.27 30.72 -30.90
CA THR A 78 -20.52 31.89 -31.42
C THR A 78 -20.25 31.86 -32.91
N LYS A 79 -21.01 31.11 -33.72
CA LYS A 79 -20.90 31.25 -35.16
C LYS A 79 -21.70 32.49 -35.61
N PRO A 80 -21.05 33.58 -36.05
CA PRO A 80 -21.77 34.67 -36.69
C PRO A 80 -22.45 34.11 -37.93
N TYR A 81 -23.75 34.33 -38.04
CA TYR A 81 -24.47 34.19 -39.29
C TYR A 81 -23.86 35.25 -40.23
N PRO A 82 -23.15 34.88 -41.30
CA PRO A 82 -22.82 35.87 -42.31
C PRO A 82 -24.12 36.22 -43.01
N ASP A 83 -24.66 37.40 -42.70
CA ASP A 83 -25.77 38.00 -43.43
C ASP A 83 -25.34 38.14 -44.89
N GLY A 84 -25.78 37.22 -45.75
CA GLY A 84 -25.67 37.35 -47.21
C GLY A 84 -24.99 36.22 -48.00
N ALA A 85 -24.56 35.10 -47.40
CA ALA A 85 -23.98 33.99 -48.17
C ALA A 85 -25.05 32.99 -48.64
N GLU A 86 -25.05 32.68 -49.94
CA GLU A 86 -26.00 31.80 -50.65
C GLU A 86 -26.19 30.40 -50.00
N LYS A 87 -27.45 29.91 -50.10
CA LYS A 87 -28.04 28.74 -49.44
C LYS A 87 -27.37 27.36 -49.63
N ASN A 88 -26.26 27.23 -50.35
CA ASN A 88 -25.68 25.92 -50.70
C ASN A 88 -24.46 25.51 -49.85
N VAL A 89 -24.10 26.27 -48.81
CA VAL A 89 -22.94 25.98 -47.93
C VAL A 89 -23.34 25.31 -46.61
N CYS A 90 -24.61 24.95 -46.42
CA CYS A 90 -25.07 24.33 -45.16
C CYS A 90 -24.72 22.83 -45.03
N GLU A 91 -24.56 22.07 -46.11
CA GLU A 91 -24.39 20.60 -45.99
C GLU A 91 -22.99 20.14 -45.55
N THR A 92 -21.92 20.90 -45.83
CA THR A 92 -20.55 20.54 -45.43
C THR A 92 -20.15 21.12 -44.07
N ARG A 93 -20.98 21.99 -43.48
CA ARG A 93 -20.65 22.74 -42.26
C ARG A 93 -21.04 22.02 -40.97
N ASP A 94 -21.90 21.00 -41.05
CA ASP A 94 -22.32 20.18 -39.92
C ASP A 94 -21.25 19.17 -39.46
N SER A 95 -20.42 18.68 -40.38
CA SER A 95 -19.45 17.60 -40.10
C SER A 95 -18.42 18.00 -39.03
N GLY A 96 -17.86 19.21 -39.12
CA GLY A 96 -16.87 19.71 -38.16
C GLY A 96 -17.43 19.93 -36.74
N CYS A 97 -18.67 20.44 -36.64
CA CYS A 97 -19.35 20.59 -35.35
C CYS A 97 -19.66 19.23 -34.72
N VAL A 98 -20.17 18.28 -35.51
CA VAL A 98 -20.46 16.92 -35.03
C VAL A 98 -19.18 16.25 -34.51
N MET A 99 -18.04 16.44 -35.17
CA MET A 99 -16.76 15.88 -34.71
C MET A 99 -16.26 16.51 -33.41
N PHE A 100 -16.33 17.83 -33.30
CA PHE A 100 -15.96 18.53 -32.06
C PHE A 100 -16.85 18.06 -30.90
N VAL A 101 -18.17 18.06 -31.09
CA VAL A 101 -19.14 17.61 -30.09
C VAL A 101 -18.93 16.15 -29.72
N THR A 102 -18.59 15.28 -30.68
CA THR A 102 -18.35 13.85 -30.41
C THR A 102 -17.06 13.63 -29.62
N LYS A 103 -15.93 14.23 -30.02
CA LYS A 103 -14.65 14.08 -29.32
C LYS A 103 -14.73 14.62 -27.88
N PHE A 104 -15.24 15.84 -27.72
CA PHE A 104 -15.37 16.47 -26.40
C PHE A 104 -16.50 15.88 -25.55
N GLY A 105 -17.59 15.42 -26.17
CA GLY A 105 -18.69 14.75 -25.48
C GLY A 105 -18.28 13.40 -24.88
N VAL A 106 -17.48 12.61 -25.60
CA VAL A 106 -16.93 11.35 -25.08
C VAL A 106 -15.97 11.63 -23.93
N LEU A 107 -15.04 12.58 -24.09
CA LEU A 107 -14.12 12.98 -23.01
C LEU A 107 -14.88 13.46 -21.77
N ALA A 108 -15.84 14.38 -21.93
CA ALA A 108 -16.64 14.90 -20.83
C ALA A 108 -17.43 13.80 -20.12
N SER A 109 -18.00 12.85 -20.86
CA SER A 109 -18.74 11.71 -20.29
C SER A 109 -17.83 10.78 -19.49
N VAL A 110 -16.65 10.46 -20.02
CA VAL A 110 -15.65 9.64 -19.33
C VAL A 110 -15.22 10.32 -18.02
N TYR A 111 -14.96 11.63 -18.05
CA TYR A 111 -14.53 12.39 -16.87
C TYR A 111 -15.65 12.58 -15.84
N ALA A 112 -16.89 12.83 -16.25
CA ALA A 112 -18.04 12.96 -15.36
C ALA A 112 -18.32 11.66 -14.60
N LEU A 113 -18.26 10.52 -15.27
CA LEU A 113 -18.37 9.20 -14.63
C LEU A 113 -17.27 8.98 -13.59
N GLY A 114 -16.06 9.51 -13.84
CA GLY A 114 -14.95 9.47 -12.89
C GLY A 114 -15.15 10.29 -11.65
N GLY A 115 -15.59 11.54 -11.81
CA GLY A 115 -15.91 12.42 -10.69
C GLY A 115 -16.96 11.79 -9.78
N GLY A 116 -18.04 11.24 -10.35
CA GLY A 116 -19.09 10.55 -9.61
C GLY A 116 -18.59 9.33 -8.84
N MET A 117 -17.77 8.48 -9.47
CA MET A 117 -17.17 7.32 -8.79
C MET A 117 -16.22 7.73 -7.66
N CYS A 118 -15.34 8.71 -7.89
CA CYS A 118 -14.43 9.22 -6.85
C CYS A 118 -15.21 9.75 -5.65
N ALA A 119 -16.30 10.50 -5.87
CA ALA A 119 -17.17 10.99 -4.82
C ALA A 119 -17.83 9.86 -4.01
N THR A 120 -18.24 8.76 -4.66
CA THR A 120 -18.79 7.59 -3.95
C THR A 120 -17.75 6.83 -3.12
N LEU A 121 -16.50 6.79 -3.59
CA LEU A 121 -15.40 6.13 -2.87
C LEU A 121 -14.93 6.93 -1.65
N LEU A 122 -15.17 8.24 -1.65
CA LEU A 122 -14.85 9.15 -0.54
C LEU A 122 -16.00 9.34 0.45
N LYS A 123 -17.12 8.59 0.30
CA LYS A 123 -18.24 8.66 1.25
C LYS A 123 -17.76 8.32 2.65
N ARG A 124 -17.85 9.31 3.54
CA ARG A 124 -17.61 9.14 4.97
C ARG A 124 -18.75 8.36 5.59
N LYS A 125 -18.44 7.51 6.57
CA LYS A 125 -19.47 6.92 7.42
C LYS A 125 -20.01 8.05 8.32
N PRO A 126 -21.31 8.34 8.34
CA PRO A 126 -21.86 9.32 9.27
C PRO A 126 -21.52 8.88 10.69
N ASN A 127 -20.85 9.76 11.44
CA ASN A 127 -20.28 9.43 12.73
C ASN A 127 -21.42 9.36 13.77
N ALA A 128 -21.86 8.16 14.13
CA ALA A 128 -23.05 7.98 14.95
C ALA A 128 -22.83 8.33 16.43
N LYS A 129 -21.58 8.46 16.89
CA LYS A 129 -21.26 8.68 18.31
C LYS A 129 -19.91 9.39 18.46
N GLY A 130 -19.88 10.72 18.38
CA GLY A 130 -18.95 11.66 19.07
C GLY A 130 -17.44 11.39 19.18
N PHE A 131 -16.87 10.31 18.65
CA PHE A 131 -15.45 9.98 18.75
C PHE A 131 -14.73 10.42 17.48
N ALA A 132 -13.63 11.14 17.69
CA ALA A 132 -13.04 12.10 16.76
C ALA A 132 -12.18 11.52 15.62
N GLU A 133 -12.35 10.24 15.24
CA GLU A 133 -11.65 9.69 14.08
C GLU A 133 -12.62 9.34 12.95
N ASP A 134 -12.47 10.08 11.84
CA ASP A 134 -13.15 9.84 10.56
C ASP A 134 -12.82 8.42 10.03
N GLN A 135 -13.58 7.41 10.46
CA GLN A 135 -13.47 6.06 9.92
C GLN A 135 -14.21 5.96 8.59
N PHE A 136 -13.44 5.74 7.53
CA PHE A 136 -13.99 5.41 6.21
C PHE A 136 -14.42 3.94 6.16
N VAL A 137 -15.49 3.64 5.43
CA VAL A 137 -16.04 2.27 5.31
C VAL A 137 -15.09 1.33 4.56
N THR A 138 -14.27 1.88 3.65
CA THR A 138 -13.40 1.10 2.77
C THR A 138 -11.93 1.34 3.13
N PRO A 139 -11.10 0.29 3.26
CA PRO A 139 -9.66 0.44 3.47
C PRO A 139 -9.03 1.30 2.37
N ALA A 140 -8.06 2.15 2.74
CA ALA A 140 -7.45 3.12 1.83
C ALA A 140 -6.85 2.48 0.57
N ARG A 141 -6.25 1.29 0.72
CA ARG A 141 -5.69 0.54 -0.42
C ARG A 141 -6.76 0.06 -1.39
N THR A 142 -7.91 -0.39 -0.90
CA THR A 142 -9.03 -0.80 -1.76
C THR A 142 -9.62 0.40 -2.51
N VAL A 143 -9.71 1.57 -1.86
CA VAL A 143 -10.09 2.82 -2.54
C VAL A 143 -9.10 3.12 -3.66
N LEU A 144 -7.81 3.05 -3.35
CA LEU A 144 -6.74 3.29 -4.29
C LEU A 144 -6.79 2.31 -5.49
N GLU A 145 -6.97 1.01 -5.25
CA GLU A 145 -7.12 0.01 -6.32
C GLU A 145 -8.31 0.29 -7.23
N LYS A 146 -9.44 0.71 -6.67
CA LYS A 146 -10.61 1.11 -7.45
C LYS A 146 -10.34 2.38 -8.27
N LEU A 147 -9.65 3.36 -7.70
CA LEU A 147 -9.24 4.57 -8.41
C LEU A 147 -8.30 4.26 -9.58
N TRP A 148 -7.33 3.36 -9.39
CA TRP A 148 -6.45 2.93 -10.47
C TRP A 148 -7.16 2.14 -11.55
N LEU A 149 -8.06 1.23 -11.16
CA LEU A 149 -8.89 0.51 -12.13
C LEU A 149 -9.73 1.48 -12.95
N TYR A 150 -10.32 2.48 -12.29
CA TYR A 150 -11.08 3.52 -12.97
C TYR A 150 -10.19 4.33 -13.92
N ALA A 151 -9.06 4.87 -13.44
CA ALA A 151 -8.12 5.65 -14.26
C ALA A 151 -7.64 4.84 -15.47
N ARG A 152 -7.37 3.55 -15.28
CA ARG A 152 -7.03 2.62 -16.36
C ARG A 152 -8.13 2.55 -17.41
N VAL A 153 -9.36 2.25 -16.99
CA VAL A 153 -10.48 2.07 -17.93
C VAL A 153 -10.79 3.39 -18.63
N SER A 154 -10.83 4.51 -17.91
CA SER A 154 -11.15 5.82 -18.47
C SER A 154 -10.10 6.29 -19.49
N ILE A 155 -8.82 6.25 -19.13
CA ILE A 155 -7.72 6.64 -20.02
C ILE A 155 -7.64 5.71 -21.23
N GLY A 156 -7.83 4.40 -21.02
CA GLY A 156 -7.84 3.42 -22.10
C GLY A 156 -8.99 3.64 -23.09
N LEU A 157 -10.21 3.87 -22.59
CA LEU A 157 -11.38 4.15 -23.43
C LEU A 157 -11.25 5.49 -24.16
N ALA A 158 -10.73 6.52 -23.49
CA ALA A 158 -10.50 7.81 -24.13
C ALA A 158 -9.46 7.71 -25.24
N GLY A 159 -8.34 7.00 -25.00
CA GLY A 159 -7.34 6.73 -26.03
C GLY A 159 -7.91 5.97 -27.22
N ALA A 160 -8.69 4.91 -26.98
CA ALA A 160 -9.34 4.15 -28.04
C ALA A 160 -10.35 4.99 -28.84
N ALA A 161 -11.14 5.83 -28.17
CA ALA A 161 -12.09 6.72 -28.82
C ALA A 161 -11.39 7.74 -29.73
N ILE A 162 -10.24 8.28 -29.32
CA ILE A 162 -9.43 9.18 -30.15
C ILE A 162 -8.95 8.46 -31.42
N VAL A 163 -8.41 7.24 -31.28
CA VAL A 163 -7.95 6.46 -32.45
C VAL A 163 -9.11 6.10 -33.40
N ILE A 164 -10.22 5.59 -32.86
CA ILE A 164 -11.39 5.17 -33.66
C ILE A 164 -12.01 6.37 -34.37
N SER A 165 -12.17 7.51 -33.68
CA SER A 165 -12.71 8.71 -34.30
C SER A 165 -11.81 9.22 -35.42
N SER A 166 -10.49 9.23 -35.22
CA SER A 166 -9.52 9.64 -36.24
C SER A 166 -9.54 8.69 -37.46
N ALA A 167 -9.63 7.38 -37.23
CA ALA A 167 -9.77 6.40 -38.33
C ALA A 167 -11.09 6.56 -39.10
N ALA A 168 -12.19 6.82 -38.40
CA ALA A 168 -13.49 7.09 -39.03
C ALA A 168 -13.45 8.38 -39.88
N MET A 169 -12.63 9.36 -39.49
CA MET A 169 -12.43 10.59 -40.26
C MET A 169 -11.70 10.35 -41.57
N VAL A 170 -10.66 9.51 -41.58
CA VAL A 170 -9.93 9.14 -42.81
C VAL A 170 -10.86 8.49 -43.83
N ASN A 171 -11.78 7.64 -43.39
CA ASN A 171 -12.77 7.02 -44.29
C ASN A 171 -13.78 8.03 -44.89
N ASN A 172 -13.89 9.22 -44.31
CA ASN A 172 -14.75 10.31 -44.79
C ASN A 172 -13.95 11.49 -45.37
N MET A 173 -12.64 11.32 -45.64
CA MET A 173 -11.75 12.40 -46.07
C MET A 173 -12.21 13.12 -47.34
N SER A 174 -12.87 12.44 -48.27
CA SER A 174 -13.39 13.05 -49.49
C SER A 174 -14.40 14.19 -49.24
N ALA A 175 -15.01 14.24 -48.05
CA ALA A 175 -15.89 15.33 -47.62
C ALA A 175 -15.19 16.39 -46.73
N LEU A 176 -13.94 16.15 -46.30
CA LEU A 176 -13.23 16.91 -45.27
C LEU A 176 -11.86 17.47 -45.70
N ASP A 177 -11.49 17.32 -46.98
CA ASP A 177 -10.17 17.64 -47.57
C ASP A 177 -9.61 19.04 -47.25
N SER A 178 -10.42 20.00 -46.79
CA SER A 178 -9.94 21.34 -46.42
C SER A 178 -9.62 21.55 -44.93
N TYR A 179 -10.01 20.63 -44.03
CA TYR A 179 -10.03 20.92 -42.58
C TYR A 179 -9.21 19.98 -41.70
N TYR A 180 -8.82 18.79 -42.20
CA TYR A 180 -8.06 17.82 -41.41
C TYR A 180 -6.77 17.45 -42.13
N SER A 181 -5.64 17.99 -41.64
CA SER A 181 -4.32 17.68 -42.20
C SER A 181 -3.89 16.27 -41.82
N GLU A 182 -3.06 15.65 -42.68
CA GLU A 182 -2.40 14.37 -42.38
C GLU A 182 -1.62 14.45 -41.05
N GLU A 183 -0.99 15.59 -40.77
CA GLU A 183 -0.27 15.85 -39.50
C GLU A 183 -1.20 15.76 -38.28
N GLN A 184 -2.43 16.28 -38.37
CA GLN A 184 -3.39 16.20 -37.27
C GLN A 184 -3.87 14.76 -37.05
N PHE A 185 -4.06 13.98 -38.13
CA PHE A 185 -4.41 12.57 -38.03
C PHE A 185 -3.31 11.78 -37.31
N GLU A 186 -2.06 11.92 -37.74
CA GLU A 186 -0.91 11.25 -37.12
C GLU A 186 -0.78 11.62 -35.64
N SER A 187 -0.92 12.90 -35.32
CA SER A 187 -0.88 13.39 -33.94
C SER A 187 -2.01 12.80 -33.08
N ASP A 188 -3.25 12.78 -33.58
CA ASP A 188 -4.39 12.22 -32.83
C ASP A 188 -4.22 10.71 -32.60
N VAL A 189 -3.80 9.97 -33.62
CA VAL A 189 -3.55 8.52 -33.52
C VAL A 189 -2.42 8.24 -32.52
N PHE A 190 -1.31 8.96 -32.61
CA PHE A 190 -0.21 8.82 -31.68
C PHE A 190 -0.65 9.11 -30.23
N MET A 191 -1.37 10.22 -30.02
CA MET A 191 -1.88 10.60 -28.71
C MET A 191 -2.83 9.53 -28.14
N GLY A 192 -3.76 9.02 -28.95
CA GLY A 192 -4.65 7.94 -28.55
C GLY A 192 -3.90 6.67 -28.14
N CYS A 193 -2.88 6.28 -28.91
CA CYS A 193 -2.00 5.16 -28.59
C CYS A 193 -1.23 5.38 -27.27
N MET A 194 -0.69 6.59 -27.04
CA MET A 194 -0.01 6.92 -25.79
C MET A 194 -0.94 6.80 -24.58
N TRP A 195 -2.20 7.25 -24.70
CA TRP A 195 -3.19 7.10 -23.63
C TRP A 195 -3.49 5.62 -23.36
N MET A 196 -3.70 4.83 -24.42
CA MET A 196 -3.87 3.39 -24.28
C MET A 196 -2.67 2.72 -23.59
N MET A 197 -1.43 3.08 -23.95
CA MET A 197 -0.24 2.57 -23.27
C MET A 197 -0.17 3.02 -21.80
N THR A 198 -0.52 4.27 -21.50
CA THR A 198 -0.63 4.78 -20.12
C THR A 198 -1.59 3.94 -19.29
N SER A 199 -2.73 3.54 -19.88
CA SER A 199 -3.71 2.69 -19.20
C SER A 199 -3.12 1.34 -18.77
N VAL A 200 -2.16 0.80 -19.51
CA VAL A 200 -1.47 -0.46 -19.17
C VAL A 200 -0.59 -0.28 -17.93
N LEU A 201 0.03 0.89 -17.76
CA LEU A 201 0.87 1.20 -16.59
C LEU A 201 0.07 1.20 -15.27
N TYR A 202 -1.22 1.51 -15.34
CA TYR A 202 -2.13 1.43 -14.18
C TYR A 202 -2.51 0.01 -13.77
N ARG A 203 -2.09 -1.02 -14.52
CA ARG A 203 -2.26 -2.40 -14.07
C ARG A 203 -1.39 -2.63 -12.83
N SER A 204 -2.00 -3.13 -11.76
CA SER A 204 -1.33 -3.38 -10.47
C SER A 204 -0.04 -4.22 -10.60
N ALA A 205 -0.01 -5.18 -11.52
CA ALA A 205 1.18 -5.98 -11.81
C ALA A 205 2.34 -5.14 -12.40
N VAL A 206 2.06 -4.31 -13.40
CA VAL A 206 3.07 -3.44 -14.04
C VAL A 206 3.57 -2.40 -13.06
N ARG A 207 2.65 -1.81 -12.29
CA ARG A 207 2.99 -0.84 -11.24
C ARG A 207 3.92 -1.45 -10.19
N ARG A 208 3.60 -2.64 -9.68
CA ARG A 208 4.47 -3.34 -8.71
C ARG A 208 5.86 -3.62 -9.29
N GLN A 209 5.94 -4.02 -10.56
CA GLN A 209 7.21 -4.22 -11.24
C GLN A 209 7.99 -2.91 -11.38
N LEU A 210 7.33 -1.81 -11.74
CA LEU A 210 7.95 -0.49 -11.85
C LEU A 210 8.44 0.02 -10.49
N HIS A 211 7.63 -0.11 -9.43
CA HIS A 211 8.08 0.22 -8.07
C HIS A 211 9.24 -0.67 -7.62
N ALA A 212 9.21 -1.97 -7.91
CA ALA A 212 10.29 -2.88 -7.57
C ALA A 212 11.59 -2.50 -8.31
N PHE A 213 11.47 -2.10 -9.58
CA PHE A 213 12.57 -1.63 -10.41
C PHE A 213 13.13 -0.28 -9.94
N LEU A 214 12.27 0.72 -9.72
CA LEU A 214 12.69 2.02 -9.20
C LEU A 214 13.26 1.92 -7.80
N GLY A 215 12.68 1.05 -6.97
CA GLY A 215 13.19 0.72 -5.65
C GLY A 215 14.50 -0.07 -5.71
N SER A 216 14.79 -0.83 -6.77
CA SER A 216 16.08 -1.52 -6.92
C SER A 216 17.19 -0.64 -7.49
N ILE A 217 16.85 0.46 -8.16
CA ILE A 217 17.83 1.44 -8.62
C ILE A 217 18.50 2.08 -7.39
N ASN A 218 19.78 1.73 -7.20
CA ASN A 218 20.68 2.32 -6.22
C ASN A 218 20.34 2.05 -4.73
N THR A 219 19.58 1.00 -4.41
CA THR A 219 19.39 0.57 -3.01
C THR A 219 19.98 -0.81 -2.76
N SER A 220 20.76 -0.95 -1.69
CA SER A 220 21.19 -2.25 -1.22
C SER A 220 20.02 -2.98 -0.54
N GLY A 221 20.12 -4.30 -0.39
CA GLY A 221 19.13 -5.08 0.37
C GLY A 221 18.96 -4.61 1.83
N GLU A 222 20.01 -4.01 2.41
CA GLU A 222 19.98 -3.41 3.74
C GLU A 222 19.13 -2.14 3.78
N THR A 223 19.28 -1.25 2.80
CA THR A 223 18.48 -0.01 2.72
C THR A 223 16.99 -0.31 2.61
N LYS A 224 16.63 -1.30 1.77
CA LYS A 224 15.25 -1.78 1.62
C LYS A 224 14.66 -2.29 2.94
N SER A 225 15.45 -3.07 3.67
CA SER A 225 15.07 -3.62 4.97
C SER A 225 14.87 -2.51 6.00
N ALA A 226 15.81 -1.55 6.06
CA ALA A 226 15.72 -0.40 6.95
C ALA A 226 14.49 0.47 6.65
N ALA A 227 14.14 0.66 5.37
CA ALA A 227 12.94 1.37 4.97
C ALA A 227 11.65 0.67 5.46
N SER A 228 11.56 -0.66 5.36
CA SER A 228 10.43 -1.42 5.93
C SER A 228 10.33 -1.27 7.45
N ILE A 229 11.46 -1.31 8.16
CA ILE A 229 11.49 -1.11 9.61
C ILE A 229 11.06 0.32 9.98
N ALA A 230 11.57 1.33 9.28
CA ALA A 230 11.20 2.73 9.51
C ALA A 230 9.69 2.96 9.24
N ALA A 231 9.14 2.31 8.22
CA ALA A 231 7.71 2.35 7.93
C ALA A 231 6.89 1.65 9.02
N LEU A 232 7.38 0.55 9.60
CA LEU A 232 6.75 -0.14 10.72
C LEU A 232 6.74 0.71 11.99
N ILE A 233 7.81 1.46 12.25
CA ILE A 233 7.93 2.44 13.34
C ILE A 233 7.03 3.68 13.12
N GLY A 234 6.43 3.81 11.92
CA GLY A 234 5.45 4.86 11.65
C GLY A 234 6.07 6.27 11.56
N GLY A 235 7.33 6.38 11.12
CA GLY A 235 7.95 7.67 10.80
C GLY A 235 8.38 8.52 11.99
N LEU A 236 8.42 7.95 13.20
CA LEU A 236 9.09 8.59 14.34
C LEU A 236 10.58 8.73 14.06
N ASP A 237 11.19 9.79 14.59
CA ASP A 237 12.64 9.90 14.56
C ASP A 237 13.26 8.80 15.46
N PRO A 238 14.45 8.27 15.09
CA PRO A 238 15.05 7.14 15.82
C PRO A 238 15.26 7.38 17.31
N ALA A 239 15.57 8.62 17.72
CA ALA A 239 15.82 8.94 19.13
C ALA A 239 14.51 8.91 19.94
N THR A 240 13.43 9.49 19.42
CA THR A 240 12.10 9.42 20.02
C THR A 240 11.60 7.97 20.08
N SER A 241 11.77 7.19 19.02
CA SER A 241 11.40 5.77 19.02
C SER A 241 12.14 4.99 20.09
N LEU A 242 13.45 5.21 20.23
CA LEU A 242 14.27 4.55 21.24
C LEU A 242 13.87 4.96 22.67
N ALA A 243 13.72 6.25 22.93
CA ALA A 243 13.29 6.74 24.25
C ALA A 243 11.91 6.19 24.62
N ARG A 244 10.98 6.18 23.66
CA ARG A 244 9.64 5.59 23.80
C ARG A 244 9.71 4.10 24.10
N ALA A 245 10.55 3.35 23.37
CA ALA A 245 10.76 1.93 23.63
C ALA A 245 11.34 1.69 25.04
N GLN A 246 12.41 2.39 25.42
CA GLN A 246 13.05 2.24 26.73
C GLN A 246 12.08 2.50 27.89
N SER A 247 11.22 3.52 27.77
CA SER A 247 10.25 3.84 28.82
C SER A 247 9.14 2.78 29.00
N ARG A 248 8.91 1.96 27.96
CA ARG A 248 7.80 0.99 27.87
C ARG A 248 8.26 -0.47 27.82
N PHE A 249 9.56 -0.73 27.74
CA PHE A 249 10.06 -2.09 27.66
C PHE A 249 9.89 -2.78 29.02
N ARG A 250 9.06 -3.81 29.03
CA ARG A 250 8.74 -4.60 30.22
C ARG A 250 8.95 -6.07 29.92
N THR A 251 9.24 -6.85 30.95
CA THR A 251 9.32 -8.31 30.89
C THR A 251 8.53 -8.93 32.01
N ILE A 252 8.15 -10.19 31.83
CA ILE A 252 7.57 -11.03 32.88
C ILE A 252 8.51 -12.21 33.13
N SER A 253 8.73 -12.55 34.39
CA SER A 253 9.40 -13.80 34.75
C SER A 253 8.49 -14.97 34.40
N PHE A 254 9.03 -16.01 33.76
CA PHE A 254 8.24 -17.21 33.40
C PHE A 254 7.57 -17.86 34.63
N LYS A 255 8.11 -17.68 35.84
CA LYS A 255 7.52 -18.18 37.10
C LYS A 255 6.13 -17.62 37.40
N HIS A 256 5.79 -16.45 36.84
CA HIS A 256 4.47 -15.83 37.01
C HIS A 256 3.48 -16.23 35.92
N LEU A 257 3.93 -16.92 34.87
CA LEU A 257 3.07 -17.34 33.78
C LEU A 257 2.36 -18.63 34.14
N ARG A 258 1.02 -18.64 34.02
CA ARG A 258 0.19 -19.83 34.22
C ARG A 258 -0.24 -20.40 32.87
N ARG A 259 -0.67 -21.66 32.86
CA ARG A 259 -1.21 -22.31 31.64
C ARG A 259 -2.38 -21.52 31.08
N GLU A 260 -3.18 -20.98 31.98
CA GLU A 260 -4.35 -20.18 31.72
C GLU A 260 -4.00 -18.94 30.88
N ASP A 261 -2.86 -18.29 31.13
CA ASP A 261 -2.51 -17.02 30.50
C ASP A 261 -2.24 -17.15 28.99
N LEU A 262 -2.12 -18.38 28.46
CA LEU A 262 -1.90 -18.69 27.03
C LEU A 262 -3.14 -19.22 26.29
N LEU A 263 -4.31 -19.30 26.95
CA LEU A 263 -5.57 -19.66 26.29
C LEU A 263 -6.10 -18.52 25.41
N ALA A 264 -6.93 -18.85 24.42
CA ALA A 264 -7.54 -17.87 23.52
C ALA A 264 -8.49 -16.92 24.26
N ASN A 265 -8.53 -15.66 23.83
CA ASN A 265 -9.30 -14.59 24.47
C ASN A 265 -10.80 -14.89 24.61
N SER A 266 -11.40 -15.63 23.68
CA SER A 266 -12.84 -15.97 23.69
C SER A 266 -13.31 -16.86 24.84
N GLN A 267 -12.46 -17.16 25.82
CA GLN A 267 -12.75 -18.09 26.91
C GLN A 267 -12.78 -17.43 28.31
N ARG A 268 -12.64 -16.10 28.46
CA ARG A 268 -12.57 -15.45 29.78
C ARG A 268 -13.12 -14.03 29.88
N ASP A 269 -13.33 -13.59 31.13
CA ASP A 269 -13.52 -12.19 31.52
C ASP A 269 -12.23 -11.38 31.26
N GLU A 270 -12.12 -10.82 30.06
CA GLU A 270 -10.89 -10.24 29.49
C GLU A 270 -10.29 -9.09 30.33
N GLU A 271 -11.13 -8.20 30.87
CA GLU A 271 -10.67 -6.92 31.44
C GLU A 271 -9.94 -7.07 32.79
N ASN A 272 -10.35 -8.01 33.65
CA ASN A 272 -9.74 -8.16 34.98
C ASN A 272 -8.38 -8.89 34.93
N GLN A 273 -8.21 -9.84 34.01
CA GLN A 273 -7.00 -10.66 33.96
C GLN A 273 -5.84 -9.99 33.21
N GLU A 274 -6.12 -9.17 32.20
CA GLU A 274 -5.06 -8.44 31.48
C GLU A 274 -4.33 -7.46 32.41
N ASN A 275 -5.09 -6.80 33.30
CA ASN A 275 -4.53 -5.95 34.35
C ASN A 275 -3.68 -6.75 35.35
N GLU A 276 -4.07 -7.98 35.68
CA GLU A 276 -3.28 -8.87 36.56
C GLU A 276 -1.92 -9.19 35.93
N LEU A 277 -1.89 -9.67 34.68
CA LEU A 277 -0.63 -10.02 33.98
C LEU A 277 0.29 -8.82 33.81
N TYR A 278 -0.26 -7.67 33.39
CA TYR A 278 0.52 -6.46 33.24
C TYR A 278 1.13 -5.99 34.57
N SER A 279 0.39 -6.12 35.68
CA SER A 279 0.88 -5.78 37.01
C SER A 279 2.04 -6.67 37.50
N MET A 280 2.15 -7.89 36.98
CA MET A 280 3.25 -8.82 37.27
C MET A 280 4.50 -8.57 36.40
N THR A 281 4.45 -7.60 35.48
CA THR A 281 5.61 -7.26 34.66
C THR A 281 6.49 -6.19 35.30
N GLU A 282 7.78 -6.28 35.04
CA GLU A 282 8.78 -5.33 35.52
C GLU A 282 9.36 -4.52 34.36
N LYS A 283 9.72 -3.26 34.61
CA LYS A 283 10.46 -2.47 33.62
C LYS A 283 11.87 -3.03 33.49
N THR A 284 12.31 -3.23 32.26
CA THR A 284 13.58 -3.89 31.96
C THR A 284 14.36 -3.04 30.97
N MET A 285 15.69 -3.06 31.05
CA MET A 285 16.53 -2.40 30.04
C MET A 285 16.49 -3.20 28.74
N LEU A 286 16.62 -2.52 27.59
CA LEU A 286 16.84 -3.21 26.32
C LEU A 286 18.09 -4.09 26.42
N GLY A 287 17.98 -5.35 26.01
CA GLY A 287 18.99 -6.39 26.21
C GLY A 287 18.81 -7.23 27.48
N GLY A 288 17.93 -6.83 28.39
CA GLY A 288 17.63 -7.57 29.64
C GLY A 288 16.53 -8.65 29.49
N CYS A 289 15.95 -8.80 28.31
CA CYS A 289 14.93 -9.81 28.02
C CYS A 289 15.59 -11.05 27.38
N ASP A 290 15.36 -12.24 27.93
CA ASP A 290 15.96 -13.48 27.45
C ASP A 290 15.26 -14.04 26.19
N GLY A 291 13.97 -13.74 26.03
CA GLY A 291 13.17 -14.27 24.93
C GLY A 291 11.94 -13.43 24.61
N PHE A 292 11.82 -13.03 23.34
CA PHE A 292 10.55 -12.54 22.79
C PHE A 292 9.70 -13.74 22.38
N ILE A 293 8.50 -13.86 22.93
CA ILE A 293 7.59 -14.96 22.60
C ILE A 293 6.73 -14.56 21.40
N SER A 294 6.94 -15.21 20.27
CA SER A 294 6.09 -15.10 19.09
C SER A 294 5.21 -16.34 18.97
N HIS A 295 3.89 -16.15 18.92
CA HIS A 295 2.93 -17.26 18.84
C HIS A 295 1.62 -16.86 18.15
N SER A 296 0.76 -17.83 17.85
CA SER A 296 -0.63 -17.57 17.47
C SER A 296 -1.56 -17.78 18.67
N TRP A 297 -2.44 -16.83 18.93
CA TRP A 297 -3.53 -16.98 19.90
C TRP A 297 -4.59 -18.01 19.48
N SER A 298 -4.58 -18.44 18.21
CA SER A 298 -5.50 -19.47 17.69
C SER A 298 -4.96 -20.90 17.83
N ASP A 299 -3.69 -21.07 18.23
CA ASP A 299 -3.12 -22.38 18.54
C ASP A 299 -3.44 -22.80 19.99
N ASP A 300 -3.40 -24.10 20.27
CA ASP A 300 -3.73 -24.67 21.59
C ASP A 300 -2.85 -24.07 22.70
N GLY A 301 -3.48 -23.37 23.64
CA GLY A 301 -2.79 -22.70 24.74
C GLY A 301 -2.07 -23.64 25.70
N GLY A 302 -2.61 -24.84 25.93
CA GLY A 302 -2.00 -25.84 26.80
C GLY A 302 -0.70 -26.38 26.21
N LEU A 303 -0.71 -26.76 24.93
CA LEU A 303 0.49 -27.22 24.23
C LEU A 303 1.56 -26.13 24.16
N LYS A 304 1.16 -24.86 23.94
CA LYS A 304 2.09 -23.72 23.99
C LYS A 304 2.74 -23.57 25.38
N TYR A 305 1.96 -23.67 26.45
CA TYR A 305 2.47 -23.58 27.81
C TYR A 305 3.48 -24.68 28.13
N GLU A 306 3.16 -25.94 27.83
CA GLU A 306 4.08 -27.06 28.09
C GLU A 306 5.38 -26.93 27.29
N ALA A 307 5.30 -26.47 26.05
CA ALA A 307 6.46 -26.20 25.20
C ALA A 307 7.36 -25.10 25.79
N LEU A 308 6.77 -23.98 26.23
CA LEU A 308 7.50 -22.89 26.86
C LEU A 308 8.06 -23.27 28.22
N LYS A 309 7.32 -24.06 29.02
CA LYS A 309 7.76 -24.57 30.31
C LYS A 309 9.03 -25.40 30.16
N LYS A 310 9.06 -26.30 29.18
CA LYS A 310 10.26 -27.08 28.87
C LYS A 310 11.44 -26.18 28.51
N TRP A 311 11.23 -25.22 27.60
CA TRP A 311 12.28 -24.26 27.23
C TRP A 311 12.78 -23.44 28.44
N ALA A 312 11.88 -23.01 29.32
CA ALA A 312 12.22 -22.25 30.51
C ALA A 312 13.01 -23.10 31.53
N SER A 313 12.68 -24.38 31.69
CA SER A 313 13.47 -25.32 32.51
C SER A 313 14.88 -25.51 31.96
N ASP A 314 15.02 -25.75 30.64
CA ASP A 314 16.34 -25.86 30.00
C ASP A 314 17.17 -24.58 30.14
N PHE A 315 16.51 -23.42 30.16
CA PHE A 315 17.15 -22.13 30.42
C PHE A 315 17.59 -21.99 31.88
N GLU A 316 16.72 -22.32 32.84
CA GLU A 316 17.00 -22.21 34.27
C GLU A 316 18.13 -23.15 34.71
N GLU A 317 18.20 -24.36 34.15
CA GLU A 317 19.33 -25.28 34.35
C GLU A 317 20.67 -24.65 33.92
N LYS A 318 20.68 -23.93 32.79
CA LYS A 318 21.91 -23.33 32.22
C LYS A 318 22.30 -22.00 32.85
N ARG A 319 21.33 -21.22 33.33
CA ARG A 319 21.53 -19.83 33.79
C ARG A 319 21.33 -19.65 35.29
N GLY A 320 20.79 -20.66 36.00
CA GLY A 320 20.52 -20.60 37.44
C GLY A 320 19.37 -19.67 37.84
N ARG A 321 18.54 -19.23 36.87
CA ARG A 321 17.36 -18.38 37.10
C ARG A 321 16.29 -18.62 36.04
N ALA A 322 15.04 -18.33 36.36
CA ALA A 322 13.97 -18.31 35.36
C ALA A 322 14.23 -17.24 34.28
N PRO A 323 13.78 -17.48 33.03
CA PRO A 323 13.89 -16.50 31.97
C PRO A 323 12.91 -15.33 32.17
N GLN A 324 13.39 -14.15 31.85
CA GLN A 324 12.60 -12.93 31.65
C GLN A 324 12.16 -12.90 30.19
N ILE A 325 10.85 -12.89 29.97
CA ILE A 325 10.28 -12.97 28.63
C ILE A 325 9.45 -11.72 28.32
N TRP A 326 9.38 -11.42 27.03
CA TRP A 326 8.42 -10.46 26.48
C TRP A 326 7.27 -11.25 25.86
N LEU A 327 6.05 -11.04 26.37
CA LEU A 327 4.81 -11.64 25.88
C LEU A 327 3.82 -10.51 25.64
N ASP A 328 3.26 -10.42 24.44
CA ASP A 328 2.34 -9.35 24.02
C ASP A 328 1.24 -9.06 25.05
N LYS A 329 0.51 -10.09 25.50
CA LYS A 329 -0.60 -9.96 26.46
C LYS A 329 -0.16 -9.47 27.84
N ALA A 330 1.08 -9.76 28.25
CA ALA A 330 1.59 -9.33 29.55
C ALA A 330 2.31 -7.99 29.49
N CYS A 331 3.08 -7.74 28.44
CA CYS A 331 4.02 -6.61 28.38
C CYS A 331 3.44 -5.38 27.66
N ILE A 332 2.36 -5.53 26.90
CA ILE A 332 1.64 -4.40 26.29
C ILE A 332 0.58 -3.89 27.27
N ASP A 333 0.59 -2.57 27.47
CA ASP A 333 -0.52 -1.87 28.08
C ASP A 333 -1.72 -1.89 27.12
N GLN A 334 -2.72 -2.73 27.43
CA GLN A 334 -3.89 -2.94 26.58
C GLN A 334 -4.76 -1.69 26.43
N THR A 335 -4.58 -0.68 27.30
CA THR A 335 -5.24 0.63 27.15
C THR A 335 -4.60 1.49 26.05
N ASN A 336 -3.39 1.14 25.61
CA ASN A 336 -2.62 1.89 24.61
C ASN A 336 -1.78 0.95 23.72
N ILE A 337 -2.48 0.11 22.95
CA ILE A 337 -1.88 -0.91 22.09
C ILE A 337 -1.04 -0.26 20.97
N ASP A 338 -1.56 0.78 20.31
CA ASP A 338 -0.93 1.40 19.14
C ASP A 338 0.47 1.95 19.44
N ASP A 339 0.63 2.61 20.59
CA ASP A 339 1.92 3.15 21.03
C ASP A 339 2.97 2.06 21.27
N ASN A 340 2.55 0.87 21.72
CA ASN A 340 3.44 -0.26 21.94
C ASN A 340 3.78 -0.97 20.62
N LEU A 341 2.80 -1.14 19.73
CA LEU A 341 3.02 -1.74 18.40
C LEU A 341 3.98 -0.90 17.55
N GLN A 342 3.97 0.42 17.70
CA GLN A 342 4.87 1.32 16.97
C GLN A 342 6.35 1.10 17.32
N VAL A 343 6.67 0.68 18.55
CA VAL A 343 8.06 0.43 19.00
C VAL A 343 8.40 -1.06 19.08
N LEU A 344 7.52 -1.94 18.62
CA LEU A 344 7.71 -3.39 18.59
C LEU A 344 9.04 -3.82 17.93
N PRO A 345 9.52 -3.20 16.83
CA PRO A 345 10.82 -3.54 16.27
C PRO A 345 11.98 -3.38 17.27
N ILE A 346 11.92 -2.36 18.13
CA ILE A 346 12.93 -2.10 19.15
C ILE A 346 12.80 -3.09 20.30
N PHE A 347 11.59 -3.50 20.67
CA PHE A 347 11.36 -4.56 21.65
C PHE A 347 11.96 -5.90 21.20
N LEU A 348 11.73 -6.29 19.94
CA LEU A 348 12.34 -7.47 19.33
C LEU A 348 13.87 -7.39 19.35
N ALA A 349 14.44 -6.26 18.97
CA ALA A 349 15.88 -6.03 18.99
C ALA A 349 16.47 -6.11 20.41
N GLY A 350 15.70 -5.67 21.41
CA GLY A 350 16.05 -5.69 22.82
C GLY A 350 15.97 -7.06 23.49
N CYS A 351 15.55 -8.12 22.79
CA CYS A 351 15.47 -9.48 23.34
C CYS A 351 16.65 -10.35 22.88
N GLU A 352 17.23 -11.18 23.77
CA GLU A 352 18.34 -12.09 23.44
C GLU A 352 17.92 -13.08 22.35
N LYS A 353 16.71 -13.65 22.44
CA LYS A 353 16.21 -14.65 21.47
C LYS A 353 14.81 -14.32 20.98
N LEU A 354 14.49 -14.80 19.79
CA LEU A 354 13.11 -14.91 19.30
C LEU A 354 12.64 -16.35 19.49
N ILE A 355 11.66 -16.57 20.37
CA ILE A 355 11.10 -17.88 20.68
C ILE A 355 9.78 -18.02 19.95
N ILE A 356 9.78 -18.82 18.89
CA ILE A 356 8.62 -19.08 18.04
C ILE A 356 7.93 -20.35 18.52
N VAL A 357 6.75 -20.21 19.12
CA VAL A 357 5.91 -21.33 19.52
C VAL A 357 4.89 -21.57 18.41
N ALA A 358 5.19 -22.54 17.56
CA ALA A 358 4.65 -22.61 16.20
C ALA A 358 3.62 -23.75 16.08
N GLY A 359 2.33 -23.43 16.20
CA GLY A 359 1.26 -24.39 15.94
C GLY A 359 0.77 -24.35 14.49
N THR A 360 -0.36 -25.02 14.24
CA THR A 360 -0.95 -25.17 12.89
C THR A 360 -1.36 -23.82 12.28
N THR A 361 -1.72 -22.84 13.10
CA THR A 361 -2.20 -21.54 12.64
C THR A 361 -1.11 -20.47 12.56
N TYR A 362 0.06 -20.67 13.16
CA TYR A 362 1.16 -19.69 13.22
C TYR A 362 1.49 -19.09 11.85
N LYS A 363 1.69 -19.93 10.82
CA LYS A 363 2.06 -19.47 9.47
C LYS A 363 1.00 -18.62 8.78
N SER A 364 -0.23 -18.66 9.28
CA SER A 364 -1.36 -17.91 8.72
C SER A 364 -1.55 -16.55 9.42
N ARG A 365 -0.75 -16.21 10.43
CA ARG A 365 -0.85 -14.94 11.16
C ARG A 365 0.21 -13.96 10.66
N LEU A 366 -0.24 -12.87 10.05
CA LEU A 366 0.67 -11.92 9.41
C LEU A 366 1.64 -11.26 10.41
N TRP A 367 1.15 -10.88 11.60
CA TRP A 367 2.00 -10.31 12.66
C TRP A 367 3.12 -11.25 13.10
N CYS A 368 2.83 -12.54 13.29
CA CYS A 368 3.84 -13.53 13.66
C CYS A 368 4.95 -13.66 12.61
N ILE A 369 4.57 -13.63 11.32
CA ILE A 369 5.53 -13.64 10.21
C ILE A 369 6.35 -12.34 10.17
N MET A 370 5.72 -11.20 10.44
CA MET A 370 6.38 -9.91 10.52
C MET A 370 7.38 -9.81 11.67
N GLU A 371 7.13 -10.46 12.81
CA GLU A 371 8.06 -10.50 13.95
C GLU A 371 9.36 -11.22 13.58
N VAL A 372 9.28 -12.34 12.86
CA VAL A 372 10.48 -13.06 12.37
C VAL A 372 11.31 -12.16 11.47
N PHE A 373 10.66 -11.53 10.49
CA PHE A 373 11.33 -10.60 9.60
C PHE A 373 11.98 -9.43 10.36
N THR A 374 11.20 -8.81 11.24
CA THR A 374 11.62 -7.63 12.01
C THR A 374 12.81 -7.95 12.89
N PHE A 375 12.78 -9.08 13.60
CA PHE A 375 13.89 -9.53 14.44
C PHE A 375 15.21 -9.62 13.65
N LEU A 376 15.18 -10.22 12.47
CA LEU A 376 16.38 -10.39 11.64
C LEU A 376 16.90 -9.04 11.12
N LYS A 377 16.01 -8.15 10.70
CA LYS A 377 16.39 -6.84 10.16
C LYS A 377 16.82 -5.85 11.23
N MET A 378 16.45 -6.08 12.48
CA MET A 378 16.95 -5.34 13.63
C MET A 378 18.28 -5.88 14.17
N GLY A 379 18.99 -6.72 13.43
CA GLY A 379 20.31 -7.26 13.80
C GLY A 379 20.26 -8.60 14.54
N GLY A 380 19.08 -9.23 14.66
CA GLY A 380 18.96 -10.60 15.09
C GLY A 380 19.56 -11.56 14.06
N SER A 381 20.26 -12.60 14.54
CA SER A 381 20.78 -13.65 13.67
C SER A 381 19.84 -14.87 13.66
N PRO A 382 19.82 -15.69 12.60
CA PRO A 382 19.03 -16.93 12.58
C PRO A 382 19.30 -17.84 13.78
N GLU A 383 20.54 -17.88 14.28
CA GLU A 383 20.95 -18.71 15.43
C GLU A 383 20.25 -18.31 16.73
N ARG A 384 19.83 -17.04 16.85
CA ARG A 384 19.07 -16.51 17.98
C ARG A 384 17.56 -16.80 17.87
N VAL A 385 17.10 -17.41 16.78
CA VAL A 385 15.73 -17.86 16.62
C VAL A 385 15.59 -19.30 17.14
N VAL A 386 14.64 -19.54 18.02
CA VAL A 386 14.27 -20.86 18.55
C VAL A 386 12.88 -21.19 18.05
N VAL A 387 12.72 -22.29 17.31
CA VAL A 387 11.42 -22.72 16.81
C VAL A 387 10.99 -23.96 17.59
N ILE A 388 9.83 -23.89 18.23
CA ILE A 388 9.23 -24.98 19.01
C ILE A 388 7.88 -25.33 18.36
N PRO A 389 7.82 -26.36 17.49
CA PRO A 389 6.56 -26.82 16.92
C PRO A 389 5.63 -27.35 18.02
N VAL A 390 4.35 -26.96 17.96
CA VAL A 390 3.32 -27.46 18.89
C VAL A 390 2.18 -28.10 18.11
N GLY A 391 1.79 -29.31 18.50
CA GLY A 391 0.74 -30.07 17.81
C GLY A 391 1.11 -30.51 16.38
N LEU A 392 2.38 -30.40 15.99
CA LEU A 392 2.91 -30.77 14.67
C LEU A 392 4.16 -31.65 14.83
N GLY A 393 4.30 -32.66 13.97
CA GLY A 393 5.57 -33.37 13.82
C GLY A 393 6.66 -32.46 13.25
N LYS A 394 7.95 -32.77 13.48
CA LYS A 394 9.07 -31.95 12.97
C LYS A 394 9.04 -31.81 11.43
N ASP A 395 8.78 -32.91 10.72
CA ASP A 395 8.74 -32.91 9.25
C ASP A 395 7.48 -32.21 8.72
N GLU A 396 6.35 -32.38 9.40
CA GLU A 396 5.10 -31.68 9.09
C GLU A 396 5.24 -30.17 9.29
N ALA A 397 5.84 -29.75 10.41
CA ALA A 397 6.16 -28.35 10.67
C ALA A 397 7.07 -27.79 9.58
N LYS A 398 8.14 -28.50 9.20
CA LYS A 398 9.03 -28.08 8.12
C LYS A 398 8.29 -27.91 6.80
N ALA A 399 7.54 -28.92 6.36
CA ALA A 399 6.75 -28.86 5.12
C ALA A 399 5.72 -27.71 5.17
N SER A 400 5.11 -27.49 6.33
CA SER A 400 4.16 -26.41 6.55
C SER A 400 4.80 -25.02 6.40
N PHE A 401 6.01 -24.82 6.94
CA PHE A 401 6.71 -23.53 6.88
C PHE A 401 7.43 -23.26 5.56
N ASP A 402 7.85 -24.30 4.82
CA ASP A 402 8.38 -24.15 3.45
C ASP A 402 7.33 -23.55 2.49
N GLN A 403 6.04 -23.64 2.85
CA GLN A 403 4.90 -23.11 2.11
C GLN A 403 4.38 -21.75 2.64
N ILE A 404 5.10 -21.06 3.53
CA ILE A 404 4.67 -19.74 4.03
C ILE A 404 4.44 -18.79 2.85
N ASP A 405 3.23 -18.28 2.71
CA ASP A 405 2.93 -17.19 1.79
C ASP A 405 2.21 -16.07 2.55
N VAL A 406 2.89 -14.93 2.65
CA VAL A 406 2.37 -13.75 3.33
C VAL A 406 1.06 -13.24 2.72
N CYS A 407 0.80 -13.49 1.44
CA CYS A 407 -0.47 -13.13 0.78
C CYS A 407 -1.67 -13.87 1.39
N LEU A 408 -1.44 -15.09 1.88
CA LEU A 408 -2.47 -15.96 2.48
C LEU A 408 -2.62 -15.72 3.99
N CYS A 409 -1.76 -14.88 4.58
CA CYS A 409 -1.84 -14.55 5.99
C CYS A 409 -3.08 -13.69 6.31
N LYS A 410 -3.50 -13.80 7.56
CA LYS A 410 -4.64 -13.14 8.17
C LYS A 410 -4.15 -12.18 9.26
N CYS A 411 -4.85 -11.05 9.40
CA CYS A 411 -4.83 -10.22 10.60
C CYS A 411 -6.22 -10.23 11.21
N TYR A 412 -6.29 -9.90 12.50
CA TYR A 412 -7.57 -9.59 13.14
C TYR A 412 -8.19 -8.32 12.55
N ASN A 413 -7.38 -7.27 12.41
CA ASN A 413 -7.76 -6.01 11.78
C ASN A 413 -7.31 -5.97 10.31
N GLU A 414 -8.26 -5.78 9.39
CA GLU A 414 -7.97 -5.69 7.97
C GLU A 414 -7.13 -4.46 7.61
N ASN A 415 -7.28 -3.34 8.34
CA ASN A 415 -6.44 -2.16 8.13
C ASN A 415 -4.97 -2.46 8.46
N ASP A 416 -4.70 -3.21 9.53
CA ASP A 416 -3.34 -3.63 9.87
C ASP A 416 -2.78 -4.54 8.80
N LYS A 417 -3.59 -5.47 8.26
CA LYS A 417 -3.18 -6.30 7.12
C LYS A 417 -2.71 -5.46 5.95
N GLN A 418 -3.51 -4.46 5.57
CA GLN A 418 -3.16 -3.59 4.46
C GLN A 418 -1.93 -2.72 4.75
N LYS A 419 -1.78 -2.24 5.99
CA LYS A 419 -0.60 -1.48 6.43
C LYS A 419 0.66 -2.33 6.34
N LEU A 420 0.64 -3.55 6.89
CA LEU A 420 1.77 -4.48 6.85
C LEU A 420 2.10 -4.92 5.43
N PHE A 421 1.10 -5.17 4.59
CA PHE A 421 1.32 -5.45 3.17
C PHE A 421 1.99 -4.28 2.45
N ALA A 422 1.56 -3.05 2.72
CA ALA A 422 2.20 -1.86 2.17
C ALA A 422 3.66 -1.72 2.63
N ILE A 423 3.96 -2.03 3.89
CA ILE A 423 5.33 -2.02 4.44
C ILE A 423 6.23 -3.05 3.73
N ILE A 424 5.72 -4.27 3.49
CA ILE A 424 6.46 -5.32 2.78
C ILE A 424 6.67 -4.93 1.32
N GLU A 425 5.62 -4.49 0.62
CA GLU A 425 5.73 -4.06 -0.78
C GLU A 425 6.67 -2.87 -0.93
N GLN A 426 6.69 -1.93 0.01
CA GLN A 426 7.58 -0.78 -0.03
C GLN A 426 9.06 -1.19 0.14
N GLY A 427 9.36 -2.16 0.98
CA GLY A 427 10.73 -2.65 1.15
C GLY A 427 11.18 -3.57 0.03
N PHE A 428 10.34 -4.53 -0.37
CA PHE A 428 10.74 -5.64 -1.24
C PHE A 428 10.24 -5.52 -2.67
N GLY A 429 9.31 -4.62 -2.95
CA GLY A 429 8.59 -4.51 -4.23
C GLY A 429 7.59 -5.64 -4.47
N THR A 430 7.93 -6.88 -4.07
CA THR A 430 7.07 -8.06 -4.15
C THR A 430 7.11 -8.87 -2.85
N PHE A 431 6.11 -9.72 -2.64
CA PHE A 431 6.07 -10.63 -1.49
C PHE A 431 7.02 -11.83 -1.59
N LEU A 432 7.58 -12.11 -2.78
CA LEU A 432 8.40 -13.29 -3.01
C LEU A 432 9.70 -13.26 -2.21
N GLU A 433 10.45 -12.15 -2.27
CA GLU A 433 11.72 -12.00 -1.55
C GLU A 433 11.51 -12.07 -0.03
N PHE A 434 10.46 -11.41 0.46
CA PHE A 434 10.05 -11.49 1.87
C PHE A 434 9.74 -12.93 2.29
N ASN A 435 8.93 -13.66 1.51
CA ASN A 435 8.60 -15.07 1.77
C ASN A 435 9.87 -15.94 1.81
N LEU A 436 10.82 -15.74 0.89
CA LEU A 436 12.08 -16.49 0.85
C LEU A 436 12.92 -16.26 2.11
N ILE A 437 13.04 -15.01 2.58
CA ILE A 437 13.76 -14.68 3.82
C ILE A 437 13.14 -15.42 4.99
N VAL A 438 11.82 -15.33 5.18
CA VAL A 438 11.15 -15.97 6.32
C VAL A 438 11.26 -17.50 6.24
N ARG A 439 10.99 -18.11 5.07
CA ARG A 439 11.11 -19.56 4.88
C ARG A 439 12.50 -20.06 5.21
N SER A 440 13.54 -19.35 4.78
CA SER A 440 14.94 -19.74 5.02
C SER A 440 15.26 -19.90 6.51
N VAL A 441 14.66 -19.08 7.37
CA VAL A 441 14.84 -19.12 8.82
C VAL A 441 14.24 -20.40 9.38
N PHE A 442 13.01 -20.73 8.99
CA PHE A 442 12.37 -21.96 9.44
C PHE A 442 13.11 -23.21 8.94
N SER A 443 13.53 -23.23 7.67
CA SER A 443 14.28 -24.36 7.11
C SER A 443 15.62 -24.57 7.83
N GLN A 444 16.33 -23.50 8.20
CA GLN A 444 17.59 -23.60 8.97
C GLN A 444 17.35 -24.09 10.41
N ARG A 445 16.35 -23.54 11.09
CA ARG A 445 16.17 -23.71 12.53
C ARG A 445 15.46 -24.99 12.94
N LEU A 446 14.58 -25.51 12.09
CA LEU A 446 13.94 -26.80 12.34
C LEU A 446 14.92 -27.96 12.15
N VAL A 447 15.91 -27.83 11.27
CA VAL A 447 16.93 -28.87 11.07
C VAL A 447 17.87 -28.98 12.28
N SER A 448 18.25 -27.84 12.88
CA SER A 448 19.32 -27.74 13.89
C SER A 448 19.00 -28.24 15.31
N VAL A 449 17.76 -28.64 15.60
CA VAL A 449 17.44 -29.25 16.92
C VAL A 449 18.00 -30.67 16.97
N LYS A 450 19.30 -30.79 17.29
CA LYS A 450 19.87 -32.04 17.80
C LYS A 450 19.29 -32.26 19.20
N ARG A 451 18.71 -33.45 19.40
CA ARG A 451 18.16 -33.88 20.69
C ARG A 451 19.23 -33.91 21.77
#